data_AF-A0A210S0D9-F1
#
_entry.id   AF-A0A210S0D9-F1
#
_cell.length_a   1.000
_cell.length_b   1.000
_cell.length_c   1.000
_cell.angle_alpha   90.00
_cell.angle_beta   90.00
_cell.angle_gamma   90.00
#
_symmetry.space_group_name_H-M   'P 1'
#
loop_
_entity.id
_entity.type
_entity.pdbx_description
1 polymer ?
#
loop_
_entity_poly.entity_id
_entity_poly.type
_entity_poly.pdbx_seq_one_letter_code
_entity_poly.pdbx_strand_id
1 'polypeptide(L)'
;MKSYISGIFCFTLLNACAAVYTDASDSNQVTFLNSSGESIEQLTQKASNYCAQYGKAATFRNSDTQLIAVFDCKAPQIKGK
;
A
#
# COMPACT_ATOMS: atom_id res chain seq x y z
N MET A 1 -31.71 -43.09 5.33
CA MET A 1 -31.90 -42.30 4.10
C MET A 1 -30.79 -41.27 4.02
N LYS A 2 -30.12 -41.24 2.87
CA LYS A 2 -29.02 -40.34 2.49
C LYS A 2 -29.64 -38.99 2.09
N SER A 3 -29.12 -37.87 2.58
CA SER A 3 -29.13 -36.60 1.83
C SER A 3 -28.20 -35.59 2.50
N TYR A 4 -27.04 -35.41 1.87
CA TYR A 4 -26.09 -34.34 2.10
C TYR A 4 -26.49 -33.17 1.19
N ILE A 5 -26.88 -32.04 1.77
CA ILE A 5 -27.14 -30.78 1.06
C ILE A 5 -26.52 -29.71 1.97
N SER A 6 -25.28 -29.30 1.66
CA SER A 6 -24.99 -28.15 0.79
C SER A 6 -25.33 -26.86 1.54
N GLY A 7 -24.44 -25.93 1.77
CA GLY A 7 -23.09 -25.70 1.26
C GLY A 7 -22.73 -24.36 1.88
N ILE A 8 -21.51 -24.27 2.39
CA ILE A 8 -20.91 -23.10 3.03
C ILE A 8 -21.21 -21.85 2.20
N PHE A 9 -22.13 -21.01 2.68
CA PHE A 9 -22.38 -19.68 2.13
C PHE A 9 -21.39 -18.72 2.81
N CYS A 10 -20.10 -18.96 2.58
CA CYS A 10 -19.08 -17.93 2.80
C CYS A 10 -19.32 -16.89 1.72
N PHE A 11 -20.08 -15.85 2.05
CA PHE A 11 -20.02 -14.57 1.36
C PHE A 11 -18.56 -14.11 1.45
N THR A 12 -17.78 -14.49 0.44
CA THR A 12 -16.46 -13.96 0.17
C THR A 12 -16.66 -12.46 -0.03
N LEU A 13 -16.33 -11.70 1.01
CA LEU A 13 -15.98 -10.30 0.93
C LEU A 13 -14.82 -10.23 -0.07
N LEU A 14 -15.15 -10.15 -1.36
CA LEU A 14 -14.24 -9.76 -2.42
C LEU A 14 -13.94 -8.29 -2.16
N ASN A 15 -13.05 -8.06 -1.19
CA ASN A 15 -12.36 -6.80 -1.05
C ASN A 15 -11.52 -6.70 -2.31
N ALA A 16 -12.03 -5.97 -3.30
CA ALA A 16 -11.31 -5.66 -4.51
C ALA A 16 -10.05 -4.89 -4.08
N CYS A 17 -8.94 -5.59 -3.91
CA CYS A 17 -7.64 -4.96 -3.95
C CYS A 17 -7.53 -4.37 -5.35
N ALA A 18 -7.84 -3.09 -5.48
CA ALA A 18 -7.44 -2.31 -6.63
C ALA A 18 -5.97 -2.66 -6.87
N ALA A 19 -5.67 -3.19 -8.06
CA ALA A 19 -4.31 -3.46 -8.48
C ALA A 19 -3.60 -2.10 -8.56
N VAL A 20 -3.12 -1.63 -7.41
CA VAL A 20 -2.00 -0.71 -7.39
C VAL A 20 -0.86 -1.60 -7.85
N TYR A 21 -0.57 -1.50 -9.15
CA TYR A 21 0.59 -2.13 -9.77
C TYR A 21 1.83 -1.50 -9.12
N THR A 22 2.17 -1.98 -7.92
CA THR A 22 3.40 -1.66 -7.20
C THR A 22 4.46 -2.62 -7.72
N ASP A 23 4.90 -2.38 -8.96
CA ASP A 23 6.16 -2.96 -9.42
C ASP A 23 7.29 -2.18 -8.72
N ALA A 24 8.15 -2.93 -8.02
CA ALA A 24 9.26 -2.50 -7.15
C ALA A 24 8.94 -2.19 -5.66
N SER A 25 8.41 -3.19 -4.94
CA SER A 25 8.53 -3.31 -3.48
C SER A 25 9.94 -3.79 -3.08
N ASP A 26 10.97 -2.94 -3.19
CA ASP A 26 12.10 -3.13 -2.26
C ASP A 26 11.59 -2.75 -0.87
N SER A 27 11.91 -3.51 0.18
CA SER A 27 11.43 -3.22 1.55
C SER A 27 11.77 -1.78 1.99
N ASN A 28 12.68 -1.10 1.29
CA ASN A 28 13.13 0.25 1.59
C ASN A 28 12.50 1.33 0.71
N GLN A 29 11.68 1.02 -0.30
CA GLN A 29 10.96 2.03 -1.08
C GLN A 29 9.61 1.55 -1.63
N VAL A 30 8.69 2.48 -1.81
CA VAL A 30 7.41 2.26 -2.48
C VAL A 30 7.20 3.36 -3.52
N THR A 31 6.80 2.96 -4.70
CA THR A 31 6.53 3.85 -5.83
C THR A 31 5.05 3.78 -6.15
N PHE A 32 4.37 4.93 -6.15
CA PHE A 32 2.98 5.04 -6.55
C PHE A 32 2.88 5.63 -7.94
N LEU A 33 2.14 4.94 -8.80
CA LEU A 33 1.67 5.49 -10.07
C LEU A 33 0.42 6.32 -9.80
N ASN A 34 0.57 7.64 -9.82
CA ASN A 34 -0.50 8.60 -9.60
C ASN A 34 -1.29 8.90 -10.88
N SER A 35 -1.74 7.84 -11.56
CA SER A 35 -2.56 7.98 -12.77
C SER A 35 -3.98 8.49 -12.48
N SER A 36 -4.42 8.45 -11.21
CA SER A 36 -5.74 8.88 -10.76
C SER A 36 -5.78 10.32 -10.27
N GLY A 37 -4.66 11.05 -10.28
CA GLY A 37 -4.59 12.43 -9.80
C GLY A 37 -4.80 12.58 -8.29
N GLU A 38 -4.44 11.56 -7.51
CA GLU A 38 -4.41 11.63 -6.05
C GLU A 38 -3.43 12.72 -5.58
N SER A 39 -3.82 13.44 -4.54
CA SER A 39 -2.94 14.42 -3.89
C SER A 39 -1.74 13.72 -3.25
N ILE A 40 -0.61 14.42 -3.18
CA ILE A 40 0.60 13.92 -2.52
C ILE A 40 0.32 13.52 -1.05
N GLU A 41 -0.59 14.20 -0.35
CA GLU A 41 -1.02 13.80 1.00
C GLU A 41 -1.67 12.42 1.05
N GLN A 42 -2.53 12.09 0.08
CA GLN A 42 -3.17 10.77 0.02
C GLN A 42 -2.14 9.67 -0.29
N LEU A 43 -1.22 9.94 -1.21
CA LEU A 43 -0.11 9.05 -1.52
C LEU A 43 0.82 8.88 -0.32
N THR A 44 1.05 9.95 0.46
CA THR A 44 1.85 9.91 1.69
C THR A 44 1.18 9.05 2.76
N GLN A 45 -0.14 9.16 2.94
CA GLN A 45 -0.88 8.30 3.86
C GLN A 45 -0.81 6.82 3.44
N LYS A 46 -0.98 6.53 2.14
CA LYS A 46 -0.84 5.18 1.59
C LYS A 46 0.57 4.63 1.80
N ALA A 47 1.59 5.43 1.52
CA ALA A 47 3.00 5.08 1.76
C ALA A 47 3.26 4.79 3.23
N SER A 48 2.76 5.64 4.14
CA SER A 48 2.93 5.50 5.58
C SER A 48 2.31 4.21 6.08
N ASN A 49 1.07 3.91 5.69
CA ASN A 49 0.40 2.65 6.05
C ASN A 49 1.18 1.44 5.50
N TYR A 50 1.67 1.52 4.27
CA TYR A 50 2.47 0.45 3.68
C TYR A 50 3.78 0.22 4.44
N CYS A 51 4.57 1.26 4.69
CA CYS A 51 5.84 1.16 5.41
C CYS A 51 5.64 0.73 6.88
N ALA A 52 4.54 1.15 7.51
CA ALA A 52 4.22 0.80 8.90
C ALA A 52 4.00 -0.71 9.10
N GLN A 53 3.52 -1.44 8.07
CA GLN A 53 3.42 -2.91 8.11
C GLN A 53 4.78 -3.59 8.33
N TYR A 54 5.87 -2.91 7.98
CA TYR A 54 7.24 -3.36 8.14
C TYR A 54 7.97 -2.67 9.31
N GLY A 55 7.26 -1.92 10.15
CA GLY A 55 7.85 -1.14 11.24
C GLY A 55 8.72 0.03 10.76
N LYS A 56 8.50 0.53 9.54
CA LYS A 56 9.23 1.64 8.92
C LYS A 56 8.34 2.87 8.79
N ALA A 57 8.96 4.05 8.67
CA ALA A 57 8.30 5.30 8.35
C ALA A 57 8.50 5.65 6.87
N ALA A 58 7.43 6.08 6.20
CA ALA A 58 7.50 6.59 4.84
C ALA A 58 8.10 7.99 4.82
N THR A 59 9.03 8.24 3.91
CA THR A 59 9.61 9.56 3.63
C THR A 59 9.45 9.85 2.15
N PHE A 60 8.81 10.96 1.81
CA PHE A 60 8.72 11.39 0.42
C PHE A 60 10.12 11.65 -0.14
N ARG A 61 10.45 10.99 -1.26
CA ARG A 61 11.77 11.09 -1.89
C ARG A 61 11.74 12.00 -3.10
N ASN A 62 10.92 11.65 -4.09
CA ASN A 62 10.81 12.42 -5.33
C ASN A 62 9.48 12.16 -6.04
N SER A 63 9.10 13.10 -6.91
CA SER A 63 8.03 12.93 -7.90
C SER A 63 8.53 13.47 -9.23
N ASP A 64 8.71 12.58 -10.22
CA ASP A 64 9.33 12.93 -11.50
C ASP A 64 8.38 13.72 -12.42
N THR A 65 7.09 13.32 -12.52
CA THR A 65 6.20 13.85 -13.57
C THR A 65 4.72 13.88 -13.21
N GLN A 66 4.35 14.18 -11.95
CA GLN A 66 2.98 14.09 -11.40
C GLN A 66 2.34 12.68 -11.43
N LEU A 67 2.82 11.81 -12.32
CA LEU A 67 2.40 10.43 -12.55
C LEU A 67 3.10 9.43 -11.64
N ILE A 68 4.25 9.79 -11.05
CA ILE A 68 5.05 8.89 -10.22
C ILE A 68 5.42 9.60 -8.93
N ALA A 69 5.10 8.99 -7.78
CA ALA A 69 5.51 9.45 -6.47
C ALA A 69 6.29 8.34 -5.75
N VAL A 70 7.56 8.62 -5.44
CA VAL A 70 8.47 7.68 -4.79
C VAL A 70 8.60 8.05 -3.32
N PHE A 71 8.42 7.06 -2.45
CA PHE A 71 8.60 7.16 -1.02
C PHE A 71 9.63 6.13 -0.55
N ASP A 72 10.60 6.55 0.25
CA ASP A 72 11.47 5.60 0.93
C ASP A 72 10.79 5.11 2.22
N CYS A 73 10.79 3.80 2.46
CA CYS A 73 10.48 3.21 3.76
C CYS A 73 11.79 3.07 4.55
N LYS A 74 12.04 3.96 5.51
CA LYS A 74 13.23 3.90 6.39
C LYS A 74 12.81 3.59 7.81
N ALA A 75 13.70 2.97 8.60
CA ALA A 75 13.44 2.82 10.03
C ALA A 75 13.05 4.19 10.61
N PRO A 76 12.00 4.26 11.46
CA PRO A 76 11.59 5.52 12.06
C PRO A 76 12.83 6.13 12.70
N GLN A 77 13.20 7.31 12.23
CA GLN A 77 14.32 8.05 12.79
C GLN A 77 13.85 8.44 14.19
N ILE A 78 14.17 7.63 15.20
CA ILE A 78 13.97 8.03 16.59
C ILE A 78 14.92 9.23 16.74
N LYS A 79 14.39 10.45 16.60
CA LYS A 79 15.09 11.64 17.10
C LYS A 79 15.15 11.44 18.60
N GLY A 80 16.21 10.75 19.05
CA GLY A 80 16.55 10.62 20.44
C GLY A 80 16.58 12.02 21.02
N LYS A 81 15.68 12.27 21.96
CA LYS A 81 15.66 13.45 22.78
C LYS A 81 16.11 13.05 24.17
#